data_AF-A0A5K1D4E4-F1
#
_entry.id   AF-A0A5K1D4E4-F1
#
_cell.length_a   1.000
_cell.length_b   1.000
_cell.length_c   1.000
_cell.angle_alpha   90.00
_cell.angle_beta   90.00
_cell.angle_gamma   90.00
#
_symmetry.space_group_name_H-M   'P 1'
#
loop_
_entity.id
_entity.type
_entity.pdbx_description
1 polymer ?
#
loop_
_entity_poly.entity_id
_entity_poly.type
_entity_poly.pdbx_seq_one_letter_code
_entity_poly.pdbx_strand_id
1 'polypeptide(L)' 'MGGDRKIGVAVDYSSSSKVALQWAVDNLLQKGETLYVLHVKHGKGEEVRNTMWLQSGS' A
#
# COMPACT_ATOMS: atom_id res chain seq x y z
N MET A 1 15.94 23.38 -0.66
CA MET A 1 15.71 22.41 -1.76
C MET A 1 15.18 21.14 -1.13
N GLY A 2 13.87 20.88 -1.24
CA GLY A 2 13.23 19.67 -0.65
C GLY A 2 11.96 19.25 -1.39
N GLY A 3 11.68 19.81 -2.57
CA GLY A 3 10.41 19.63 -3.28
C GLY A 3 10.35 18.41 -4.21
N ASP A 4 11.43 17.63 -4.34
CA ASP A 4 11.49 16.56 -5.34
C ASP A 4 11.23 15.15 -4.75
N ARG A 5 10.92 15.06 -3.45
CA ARG A 5 10.63 13.76 -2.83
C ARG A 5 9.29 13.24 -3.35
N LYS A 6 9.32 11.97 -3.80
CA LYS A 6 8.16 11.25 -4.31
C LYS A 6 7.85 10.10 -3.37
N ILE A 7 6.60 10.00 -2.94
CA ILE A 7 6.12 8.93 -2.06
C ILE A 7 5.09 8.11 -2.83
N GLY A 8 5.17 6.79 -2.73
CA GLY A 8 4.20 5.88 -3.33
C GLY A 8 3.44 5.10 -2.26
N VAL A 9 2.11 5.04 -2.38
CA VAL A 9 1.25 4.22 -1.51
C VAL A 9 0.37 3.32 -2.37
N ALA A 10 0.50 2.01 -2.16
CA ALA A 10 -0.36 1.01 -2.78
C ALA A 10 -1.67 0.87 -2.00
N VAL A 11 -2.80 0.88 -2.71
CA VAL A 11 -4.15 0.76 -2.13
C VAL A 11 -4.97 -0.29 -2.86
N ASP A 12 -5.81 -1.02 -2.14
CA ASP A 12 -6.60 -2.13 -2.68
C ASP A 12 -8.09 -2.04 -2.28
N TYR A 13 -8.57 -0.82 -1.99
CA TYR A 13 -9.91 -0.48 -1.50
C TYR A 13 -10.33 -1.05 -0.14
N SER A 14 -9.51 -1.86 0.50
CA SER A 14 -9.73 -2.31 1.89
C SER A 14 -9.78 -1.11 2.87
N SER A 15 -10.43 -1.29 4.01
CA SER A 15 -10.44 -0.27 5.07
C SER A 15 -9.04 0.02 5.60
N SER A 16 -8.19 -1.01 5.73
CA SER A 16 -6.80 -0.88 6.18
C SER A 16 -5.95 -0.08 5.19
N SER A 17 -6.10 -0.29 3.88
CA SER A 17 -5.36 0.48 2.87
C SER A 17 -5.69 1.98 2.89
N LYS A 18 -6.95 2.34 3.17
CA LYS A 18 -7.37 3.74 3.31
C LYS A 18 -6.78 4.40 4.55
N VAL A 19 -6.74 3.68 5.68
CA VAL A 19 -6.10 4.18 6.91
C VAL A 19 -4.60 4.37 6.70
N ALA A 20 -3.93 3.44 6.02
CA ALA A 20 -2.51 3.56 5.69
C ALA A 20 -2.22 4.76 4.78
N LEU A 21 -3.09 5.03 3.79
CA LEU A 21 -2.99 6.22 2.95
C LEU A 21 -3.12 7.51 3.76
N GLN A 22 -4.09 7.59 4.67
CA GLN A 22 -4.27 8.75 5.54
C GLN A 22 -3.03 8.97 6.41
N TRP A 23 -2.53 7.91 7.05
CA TRP A 23 -1.31 8.00 7.86
C TRP A 23 -0.11 8.49 7.04
N ALA A 24 0.06 8.02 5.80
CA ALA A 24 1.14 8.46 4.93
C ALA A 24 1.03 9.95 4.56
N VAL A 25 -0.18 10.45 4.31
CA VAL A 25 -0.41 11.88 4.08
C VAL A 25 -0.04 12.69 5.32
N ASP A 26 -0.48 12.26 6.50
CA ASP A 26 -0.31 13.02 7.74
C ASP A 26 1.14 13.05 8.24
N ASN A 27 1.91 12.00 7.96
CA ASN A 27 3.23 11.81 8.57
C ASN A 27 4.39 11.88 7.58
N LEU A 28 4.17 11.51 6.31
CA LEU A 28 5.26 11.41 5.33
C LEU A 28 5.22 12.54 4.31
N LEU A 29 4.08 13.16 4.02
CA LEU A 29 3.98 14.14 2.95
C LEU A 29 4.23 15.57 3.46
N GLN A 30 5.14 16.29 2.81
CA GLN A 30 5.38 17.70 3.06
C GLN A 30 4.93 18.56 1.87
N LYS A 31 4.74 19.86 2.12
CA LYS A 31 4.33 20.80 1.08
C LYS A 31 5.37 20.84 -0.05
N GLY A 32 4.89 20.67 -1.28
CA GLY A 32 5.71 20.66 -2.49
C GLY A 32 6.14 19.27 -2.93
N GLU A 33 5.90 18.24 -2.12
CA GLU A 33 6.19 16.85 -2.47
C GLU A 33 5.02 16.21 -3.23
N THR A 34 5.31 15.11 -3.94
CA THR A 34 4.32 14.39 -4.74
C THR A 34 4.00 13.03 -4.14
N LEU A 35 2.70 12.77 -3.96
CA LEU A 35 2.19 11.46 -3.56
C LEU A 35 1.59 10.72 -4.76
N TYR A 36 2.09 9.52 -5.04
CA TYR A 36 1.56 8.60 -6.03
C TYR A 36 0.71 7.55 -5.33
N VAL A 37 -0.57 7.46 -5.69
CA VAL A 37 -1.47 6.43 -5.18
C VAL A 37 -1.64 5.36 -6.25
N LEU A 38 -1.21 4.14 -5.94
CA LEU A 38 -1.23 2.99 -6.84
C LEU A 38 -2.38 2.08 -6.46
N HIS A 39 -3.48 2.10 -7.22
CA HIS A 39 -4.57 1.17 -7.00
C HIS A 39 -4.20 -0.22 -7.53
N VAL A 40 -3.98 -1.15 -6.61
CA VAL A 40 -3.68 -2.56 -6.86
C VAL A 40 -4.98 -3.33 -6.96
N LYS A 41 -5.31 -3.79 -8.16
CA LYS A 41 -6.41 -4.72 -8.37
C LYS A 41 -5.91 -6.13 -8.09
N HIS A 42 -6.59 -6.83 -7.19
CA HIS A 42 -6.42 -8.28 -7.07
C HIS A 42 -6.88 -8.93 -8.37
N GLY A 43 -5.97 -9.68 -9.02
CA GLY A 43 -6.37 -10.53 -10.14
C GLY A 43 -7.42 -11.53 -9.65
N LYS A 44 -8.42 -11.83 -10.47
CA LYS A 44 -9.43 -12.89 -10.20
C LYS A 44 -8.82 -14.31 -10.13
N GLY A 45 -7.50 -14.44 -10.17
CA GLY A 45 -6.80 -15.70 -10.01
C GLY A 45 -6.57 -15.94 -8.54
N GLU A 46 -7.04 -17.09 -8.07
CA GLU A 46 -7.01 -17.62 -6.72
C GLU A 46 -5.99 -16.96 -5.78
N GLU A 47 -6.46 -16.61 -4.58
CA GLU A 47 -5.59 -16.39 -3.44
C GLU A 47 -4.72 -17.63 -3.21
N VAL A 48 -3.54 -17.66 -3.82
CA VAL A 48 -2.41 -18.47 -3.35
C VAL A 48 -1.82 -17.79 -2.11
N ARG A 49 -2.68 -17.35 -1.18
CA ARG A 49 -2.25 -16.62 0.02
C ARG A 49 -1.92 -17.54 1.19
N ASN A 50 -2.16 -18.85 1.11
CA ASN A 50 -1.90 -19.74 2.25
C ASN A 50 -1.44 -21.16 1.94
N THR A 51 -1.17 -21.54 0.68
CA THR A 51 -0.73 -22.93 0.39
C THR A 51 0.70 -23.22 0.84
N MET A 52 1.56 -22.21 0.97
CA MET A 52 2.96 -22.41 1.39
C MET A 52 3.16 -22.53 2.91
N TRP A 53 2.19 -22.10 3.74
CA TRP A 53 2.29 -22.14 5.21
C TRP A 53 1.44 -23.25 5.84
N LEU A 54 0.67 -24.00 5.04
CA LEU A 54 -0.09 -25.18 5.51
C LEU A 54 0.75 -26.47 5.56
N GLN A 55 1.90 -26.53 4.86
CA GLN A 55 2.70 -27.77 4.75
C GLN A 55 3.83 -27.91 5.78
N SER A 56 4.10 -26.91 6.61
CA SER A 56 5.08 -27.00 7.72
C SER A 56 4.86 -25.78 8.63
N GLY A 57 4.55 -25.88 9.92
CA GLY A 57 4.39 -26.98 10.86
C GLY A 57 4.02 -26.36 12.22
N SER A 58 3.40 -27.16 13.08
CA SER A 58 3.10 -26.84 14.49
C SER A 58 4.35 -26.59 15.33
#